data_AF-A0A1G7JAP6-F1
#
_entry.id   AF-A0A1G7JAP6-F1
#
_cell.length_a   1.000
_cell.length_b   1.000
_cell.length_c   1.000
_cell.angle_alpha   90.00
_cell.angle_beta   90.00
_cell.angle_gamma   90.00
#
_symmetry.space_group_name_H-M   'P 1'
#
loop_
_entity.id
_entity.type
_entity.pdbx_description
1 polymer ?
#
loop_
_entity_poly.entity_id
_entity_poly.type
_entity_poly.pdbx_seq_one_letter_code
_entity_poly.pdbx_strand_id
1 'polypeptide(L)'
;MIRTLAFFALTLSATSVYAAQDVASAVVGSVKAIDRAGKVVVVDTKDGAEHTFHFTDKVAVHVGDDTRDASKDTLHGIDKGTVVAVHYTAKGGRETAHEIDRVGDKGLHVVKGTVKDVDHGARTISIDTGKGTVETLRMTGDATEDAARATGKGTEKAAKVTAYYTVDAGKKTAHFVEQAF
;
A
#
# COMPACT_ATOMS: atom_id res chain seq x y z
N MET A 1 42.40 -3.09 -20.72
CA MET A 1 41.59 -1.98 -20.19
C MET A 1 40.34 -2.59 -19.58
N ILE A 2 40.31 -2.76 -18.25
CA ILE A 2 39.19 -3.37 -17.52
C ILE A 2 38.53 -2.24 -16.74
N ARG A 3 37.27 -1.91 -17.06
CA ARG A 3 36.49 -0.90 -16.33
C ARG A 3 35.78 -1.61 -15.17
N THR A 4 36.24 -1.30 -13.97
CA THR A 4 35.78 -1.80 -12.68
C THR A 4 34.31 -1.46 -12.45
N LEU A 5 33.48 -2.47 -12.17
CA LEU A 5 32.11 -2.34 -11.70
C LEU A 5 32.14 -2.03 -10.20
N ALA A 6 31.65 -0.87 -9.80
CA ALA A 6 31.64 -0.44 -8.40
C ALA A 6 30.54 -1.16 -7.61
N PHE A 7 30.95 -1.95 -6.63
CA PHE A 7 30.07 -2.49 -5.59
C PHE A 7 29.65 -1.34 -4.65
N PHE A 8 28.35 -1.10 -4.55
CA PHE A 8 27.79 -0.13 -3.61
C PHE A 8 27.86 -0.72 -2.20
N ALA A 9 28.46 0.03 -1.27
CA ALA A 9 28.77 -0.40 0.09
C ALA A 9 27.49 -0.57 0.93
N LEU A 10 27.34 -1.74 1.54
CA LEU A 10 26.31 -2.04 2.54
C LEU A 10 26.78 -1.51 3.91
N THR A 11 26.26 -0.34 4.31
CA THR A 11 26.43 0.19 5.67
C THR A 11 25.56 -0.60 6.65
N LEU A 12 26.20 -1.29 7.59
CA LEU A 12 25.57 -2.09 8.64
C LEU A 12 25.11 -1.18 9.79
N SER A 13 23.85 -0.76 9.78
CA SER A 13 23.17 -0.17 10.93
C SER A 13 22.61 -1.28 11.82
N ALA A 14 22.90 -1.22 13.12
CA ALA A 14 22.47 -2.21 14.11
C ALA A 14 20.94 -2.26 14.22
N THR A 15 20.34 -3.41 13.89
CA THR A 15 18.91 -3.65 14.08
C THR A 15 18.67 -4.43 15.36
N SER A 16 17.91 -3.81 16.26
CA SER A 16 17.33 -4.46 17.44
C SER A 16 16.48 -5.65 16.99
N VAL A 17 16.77 -6.83 17.54
CA VAL A 17 16.00 -8.05 17.31
C VAL A 17 14.65 -7.90 17.99
N TYR A 18 13.64 -7.40 17.26
CA TYR A 18 12.25 -7.60 17.62
C TYR A 18 11.82 -8.98 17.11
N ALA A 19 11.26 -9.80 18.00
CA ALA A 19 10.64 -11.06 17.62
C ALA A 19 9.58 -10.78 16.55
N ALA A 20 9.81 -11.25 15.33
CA ALA A 20 8.92 -11.04 14.20
C ALA A 20 7.62 -11.84 14.41
N GLN A 21 6.57 -11.18 14.90
CA GLN A 21 5.22 -11.61 14.61
C GLN A 21 4.99 -11.43 13.10
N ASP A 22 4.32 -12.38 12.44
CA ASP A 22 3.86 -12.18 11.07
C ASP A 22 2.84 -11.02 11.10
N VAL A 23 3.28 -9.81 10.74
CA VAL A 23 2.40 -8.66 10.61
C VAL A 23 2.05 -8.53 9.13
N ALA A 24 0.76 -8.69 8.82
CA ALA A 24 0.23 -8.23 7.55
C ALA A 24 0.15 -6.70 7.61
N SER A 25 0.90 -6.06 6.75
CA SER A 25 1.06 -4.61 6.70
C SER A 25 0.86 -4.13 5.28
N ALA A 26 0.44 -2.87 5.12
CA ALA A 26 0.48 -2.20 3.85
C ALA A 26 1.31 -0.92 3.91
N VAL A 27 2.07 -0.68 2.85
CA VAL A 27 2.98 0.47 2.71
C VAL A 27 2.65 1.21 1.43
N VAL A 28 2.58 2.53 1.50
CA VAL A 28 2.36 3.40 0.34
C VAL A 28 3.60 4.23 0.06
N GLY A 29 4.09 4.16 -1.17
CA GLY A 29 5.26 4.91 -1.59
C GLY A 29 5.46 4.94 -3.10
N SER A 30 6.54 5.56 -3.54
CA SER A 30 6.94 5.60 -4.94
C SER A 30 7.91 4.48 -5.24
N VAL A 31 7.72 3.74 -6.32
CA VAL A 31 8.66 2.71 -6.75
C VAL A 31 10.01 3.35 -7.09
N LYS A 32 11.05 3.00 -6.36
CA LYS A 32 12.43 3.45 -6.59
C LYS A 32 13.13 2.59 -7.62
N ALA A 33 12.97 1.28 -7.53
CA ALA A 33 13.62 0.30 -8.39
C ALA A 33 12.81 -1.01 -8.47
N ILE A 34 12.96 -1.72 -9.59
CA ILE A 34 12.39 -3.05 -9.79
C ILE A 34 13.48 -3.96 -10.36
N ASP A 35 13.75 -5.05 -9.65
CA ASP A 35 14.52 -6.19 -10.16
C ASP A 35 13.55 -7.35 -10.43
N ARG A 36 13.17 -7.51 -11.70
CA ARG A 36 12.25 -8.57 -12.14
C ARG A 36 12.88 -9.96 -12.09
N ALA A 37 14.20 -10.06 -12.25
CA ALA A 37 14.91 -11.33 -12.24
C ALA A 37 15.07 -11.84 -10.79
N GLY A 38 15.47 -10.97 -9.88
CA GLY A 38 15.55 -11.25 -8.44
C GLY A 38 14.19 -11.22 -7.72
N LYS A 39 13.13 -10.80 -8.41
CA LYS A 39 11.77 -10.61 -7.89
C LYS A 39 11.73 -9.69 -6.67
N VAL A 40 12.26 -8.49 -6.85
CA VAL A 40 12.35 -7.45 -5.82
C VAL A 40 11.79 -6.13 -6.35
N VAL A 41 11.01 -5.44 -5.54
CA VAL A 41 10.63 -4.04 -5.73
C VAL A 41 11.07 -3.22 -4.53
N VAL A 42 11.64 -2.05 -4.80
CA VAL A 42 12.04 -1.09 -3.77
C VAL A 42 11.09 0.09 -3.82
N VAL A 43 10.54 0.48 -2.68
CA VAL A 43 9.54 1.54 -2.53
C VAL A 43 10.03 2.59 -1.54
N ASP A 44 10.08 3.85 -1.98
CA ASP A 44 10.37 5.01 -1.15
C ASP A 44 9.07 5.54 -0.54
N THR A 45 8.97 5.56 0.78
CA THR A 45 7.83 6.09 1.51
C THR A 45 7.95 7.59 1.76
N LYS A 46 6.84 8.24 2.09
CA LYS A 46 6.81 9.72 2.26
C LYS A 46 7.64 10.22 3.44
N ASP A 47 7.86 9.37 4.44
CA ASP A 47 8.72 9.64 5.59
C ASP A 47 10.22 9.41 5.29
N GLY A 48 10.55 9.00 4.05
CA GLY A 48 11.92 8.79 3.60
C GLY A 48 12.48 7.40 3.93
N ALA A 49 11.67 6.48 4.45
CA ALA A 49 12.08 5.09 4.59
C ALA A 49 12.08 4.38 3.22
N GLU A 50 12.93 3.36 3.09
CA GLU A 50 12.99 2.51 1.91
C GLU A 50 12.57 1.10 2.32
N HIS A 51 11.55 0.58 1.65
CA HIS A 51 11.11 -0.80 1.82
C HIS A 51 11.54 -1.64 0.63
N THR A 52 12.02 -2.85 0.91
CA THR A 52 12.41 -3.83 -0.11
C THR A 52 11.48 -5.01 -0.02
N PHE A 53 10.55 -5.11 -0.97
CA PHE A 53 9.58 -6.19 -1.02
C PHE A 53 10.02 -7.25 -2.01
N HIS A 54 10.05 -8.50 -1.55
CA HIS A 54 10.15 -9.65 -2.42
C HIS A 54 8.76 -10.00 -2.98
N PHE A 55 8.69 -10.41 -4.23
CA PHE A 55 7.43 -10.89 -4.82
C PHE A 55 7.62 -12.26 -5.47
N THR A 56 6.50 -12.91 -5.78
CA THR A 56 6.47 -14.16 -6.56
C THR A 56 5.71 -13.93 -7.85
N ASP A 57 5.72 -14.88 -8.78
CA ASP A 57 4.93 -14.79 -10.02
C ASP A 57 3.41 -14.78 -9.82
N LYS A 58 2.94 -14.87 -8.57
CA LYS A 58 1.53 -14.87 -8.19
C LYS A 58 1.13 -13.61 -7.41
N VAL A 59 1.93 -12.54 -7.43
CA VAL A 59 1.53 -11.29 -6.80
C VAL A 59 0.29 -10.74 -7.51
N ALA A 60 -0.72 -10.33 -6.76
CA ALA A 60 -1.87 -9.63 -7.32
C ALA A 60 -1.45 -8.20 -7.69
N VAL A 61 -1.83 -7.74 -8.88
CA VAL A 61 -1.58 -6.37 -9.32
C VAL A 61 -2.87 -5.80 -9.88
N HIS A 62 -3.42 -4.79 -9.21
CA HIS A 62 -4.52 -4.00 -9.77
C HIS A 62 -3.97 -2.76 -10.49
N VAL A 63 -3.94 -2.86 -11.81
CA VAL A 63 -3.85 -1.72 -12.73
C VAL A 63 -5.25 -1.49 -13.26
N GLY A 64 -5.85 -0.34 -13.00
CA GLY A 64 -7.25 0.00 -13.30
C GLY A 64 -7.58 0.18 -14.78
N ASP A 65 -7.10 -0.73 -15.63
CA ASP A 65 -7.37 -0.77 -17.05
C ASP A 65 -7.39 -2.24 -17.52
N ASP A 66 -8.60 -2.78 -17.67
CA ASP A 66 -8.87 -4.15 -18.17
C ASP A 66 -8.39 -4.38 -19.62
N THR A 67 -7.83 -3.37 -20.28
CA THR A 67 -7.43 -3.40 -21.70
C THR A 67 -5.93 -3.63 -21.93
N ARG A 68 -5.12 -3.72 -20.87
CA ARG A 68 -3.74 -4.19 -21.02
C ARG A 68 -3.72 -5.70 -20.90
N ASP A 69 -3.36 -6.38 -21.99
CA ASP A 69 -3.11 -7.83 -22.01
C ASP A 69 -2.44 -8.25 -20.71
N ALA A 70 -2.93 -9.32 -20.09
CA ALA A 70 -2.29 -9.99 -18.97
C ALA A 70 -0.86 -10.36 -19.39
N SER A 71 0.05 -9.42 -19.21
CA SER A 71 1.42 -9.55 -19.65
C SER A 71 2.07 -10.61 -18.79
N LYS A 72 3.00 -11.39 -19.35
CA LYS A 72 3.81 -12.33 -18.57
C LYS A 72 4.72 -11.63 -17.54
N ASP A 73 4.69 -10.29 -17.51
CA ASP A 73 5.34 -9.45 -16.51
C ASP A 73 4.43 -9.30 -15.28
N THR A 74 4.84 -9.94 -14.19
CA THR A 74 4.15 -9.97 -12.89
C THR A 74 3.84 -8.58 -12.33
N LEU A 75 4.55 -7.52 -12.74
CA LEU A 75 4.33 -6.14 -12.28
C LEU A 75 3.88 -5.21 -13.41
N HIS A 76 3.05 -5.70 -14.33
CA HIS A 76 2.63 -4.95 -15.50
C HIS A 76 2.06 -3.56 -15.14
N GLY A 77 2.57 -2.51 -15.80
CA GLY A 77 2.13 -1.13 -15.57
C GLY A 77 2.64 -0.47 -14.29
N ILE A 78 3.50 -1.16 -13.54
CA ILE A 78 4.28 -0.62 -12.43
C ILE A 78 5.72 -0.40 -12.88
N ASP A 79 6.13 0.87 -12.94
CA ASP A 79 7.48 1.30 -13.29
C ASP A 79 8.07 2.19 -12.18
N LYS A 80 9.37 2.49 -12.28
CA LYS A 80 10.01 3.49 -11.42
C LYS A 80 9.23 4.81 -11.43
N GLY A 81 8.99 5.36 -10.24
CA GLY A 81 8.19 6.56 -10.00
C GLY A 81 6.69 6.31 -9.87
N THR A 82 6.20 5.09 -10.13
CA THR A 82 4.80 4.74 -9.90
C THR A 82 4.52 4.77 -8.41
N VAL A 83 3.48 5.48 -7.97
CA VAL A 83 3.02 5.41 -6.59
C VAL A 83 2.23 4.12 -6.44
N VAL A 84 2.55 3.32 -5.42
CA VAL A 84 1.92 2.03 -5.15
C VAL A 84 1.51 1.90 -3.69
N ALA A 85 0.48 1.08 -3.45
CA ALA A 85 0.20 0.47 -2.16
C ALA A 85 0.66 -1.00 -2.21
N VAL A 86 1.47 -1.43 -1.26
CA VAL A 86 2.01 -2.80 -1.21
C VAL A 86 1.51 -3.49 0.03
N HIS A 87 0.70 -4.54 -0.12
CA HIS A 87 0.34 -5.44 0.97
C HIS A 87 1.37 -6.55 1.09
N TYR A 88 1.90 -6.75 2.29
CA TYR A 88 3.00 -7.67 2.52
C TYR A 88 2.91 -8.38 3.87
N THR A 89 3.65 -9.47 3.99
CA THR A 89 3.96 -10.10 5.29
C THR A 89 5.45 -9.96 5.57
N ALA A 90 5.79 -9.59 6.81
CA ALA A 90 7.16 -9.62 7.29
C ALA A 90 7.42 -10.90 8.10
N LYS A 91 8.21 -11.84 7.54
CA LYS A 91 8.59 -13.08 8.23
C LYS A 91 10.10 -13.23 8.29
N GLY A 92 10.64 -13.39 9.49
CA GLY A 92 12.09 -13.57 9.68
C GLY A 92 12.93 -12.42 9.11
N GLY A 93 12.41 -11.18 9.15
CA GLY A 93 13.07 -10.00 8.58
C GLY A 93 12.93 -9.85 7.06
N ARG A 94 12.18 -10.71 6.39
CA ARG A 94 11.90 -10.63 4.95
C ARG A 94 10.48 -10.14 4.70
N GLU A 95 10.35 -8.99 4.03
CA GLU A 95 9.07 -8.47 3.57
C GLU A 95 8.70 -9.11 2.23
N THR A 96 7.55 -9.79 2.16
CA THR A 96 7.05 -10.45 0.95
C THR A 96 5.72 -9.84 0.55
N ALA A 97 5.69 -9.17 -0.61
CA ALA A 97 4.48 -8.62 -1.19
C ALA A 97 3.57 -9.74 -1.71
N HIS A 98 2.28 -9.60 -1.41
CA HIS A 98 1.21 -10.44 -1.94
C HIS A 98 0.32 -9.66 -2.93
N GLU A 99 0.26 -8.34 -2.77
CA GLU A 99 -0.49 -7.44 -3.64
C GLU A 99 0.25 -6.10 -3.79
N ILE A 100 0.28 -5.58 -5.01
CA ILE A 100 0.87 -4.27 -5.35
C ILE A 100 -0.12 -3.51 -6.23
N ASP A 101 -0.74 -2.49 -5.67
CA ASP A 101 -1.75 -1.69 -6.36
C ASP A 101 -1.17 -0.36 -6.79
N ARG A 102 -1.44 0.05 -8.03
CA ARG A 102 -1.11 1.41 -8.48
C ARG A 102 -2.00 2.42 -7.77
N VAL A 103 -1.44 3.55 -7.37
CA VAL A 103 -2.18 4.71 -6.82
C VAL A 103 -2.22 5.83 -7.84
N GLY A 104 -3.37 6.49 -7.98
CA GLY A 104 -3.61 7.62 -8.89
C GLY A 104 -4.54 7.28 -10.05
N ASP A 105 -4.51 8.09 -11.11
CA ASP A 105 -5.36 7.90 -12.28
C ASP A 105 -5.14 6.50 -12.88
N LYS A 106 -6.22 5.72 -12.98
CA LYS A 106 -6.23 4.30 -13.39
C LYS A 106 -5.73 3.32 -12.32
N GLY A 107 -5.88 3.63 -11.04
CA GLY A 107 -5.56 2.76 -9.92
C GLY A 107 -6.41 3.08 -8.70
N LEU A 108 -5.84 2.96 -7.50
CA LEU A 108 -6.46 3.43 -6.27
C LEU A 108 -6.53 4.97 -6.25
N HIS A 109 -7.74 5.49 -6.12
CA HIS A 109 -8.00 6.85 -5.70
C HIS A 109 -7.63 7.04 -4.22
N VAL A 110 -7.39 8.27 -3.81
CA VAL A 110 -7.00 8.61 -2.43
C VAL A 110 -7.97 9.64 -1.87
N VAL A 111 -8.45 9.41 -0.66
CA VAL A 111 -9.13 10.43 0.13
C VAL A 111 -8.42 10.59 1.47
N LYS A 112 -8.24 11.84 1.90
CA LYS A 112 -7.67 12.19 3.20
C LYS A 112 -8.68 13.00 3.97
N GLY A 113 -8.79 12.75 5.27
CA GLY A 113 -9.70 13.51 6.11
C GLY A 113 -9.85 12.95 7.51
N THR A 114 -10.88 13.44 8.17
CA THR A 114 -11.23 13.07 9.54
C THR A 114 -12.37 12.06 9.50
N VAL A 115 -12.20 10.92 10.17
CA VAL A 115 -13.26 9.91 10.32
C VAL A 115 -14.45 10.50 11.07
N LYS A 116 -15.62 10.46 10.45
CA LYS A 116 -16.90 10.83 11.05
C LYS A 116 -17.61 9.63 11.66
N ASP A 117 -17.54 8.50 10.97
CA ASP A 117 -18.25 7.29 11.36
C ASP A 117 -17.60 6.05 10.74
N VAL A 118 -17.71 4.93 11.45
CA VAL A 118 -17.35 3.59 10.98
C VAL A 118 -18.51 2.67 11.33
N ASP A 119 -19.12 2.08 10.31
CA ASP A 119 -20.14 1.05 10.48
C ASP A 119 -19.50 -0.30 10.18
N HIS A 120 -19.26 -1.09 11.23
CA HIS A 120 -18.66 -2.42 11.10
C HIS A 120 -19.64 -3.46 10.51
N GLY A 121 -20.95 -3.25 10.64
CA GLY A 121 -21.98 -4.14 10.10
C GLY A 121 -22.16 -3.93 8.59
N ALA A 122 -22.30 -2.67 8.17
CA ALA A 122 -22.35 -2.29 6.76
C ALA A 122 -20.97 -2.31 6.07
N ARG A 123 -19.89 -2.35 6.87
CA ARG A 123 -18.48 -2.27 6.44
C ARG A 123 -18.24 -1.00 5.65
N THR A 124 -18.57 0.14 6.26
CA THR A 124 -18.39 1.45 5.65
C THR A 124 -17.63 2.40 6.55
N ILE A 125 -16.85 3.30 5.96
CA ILE A 125 -16.17 4.39 6.65
C ILE A 125 -16.56 5.72 6.00
N SER A 126 -16.89 6.70 6.84
CA SER A 126 -17.23 8.06 6.42
C SER A 126 -16.11 9.02 6.79
N ILE A 127 -15.54 9.69 5.80
CA ILE A 127 -14.37 10.56 5.93
C ILE A 127 -14.77 11.98 5.53
N ASP A 128 -14.68 12.92 6.46
CA ASP A 128 -14.83 14.35 6.20
C ASP A 128 -13.50 14.90 5.67
N THR A 129 -13.49 15.31 4.40
CA THR A 129 -12.30 15.81 3.73
C THR A 129 -11.90 17.22 4.15
N GLY A 130 -12.70 17.85 5.02
CA GLY A 130 -12.77 19.29 5.16
C GLY A 130 -13.45 19.91 3.94
N LYS A 131 -14.03 21.10 4.10
CA LYS A 131 -14.83 21.81 3.08
C LYS A 131 -16.27 21.29 2.90
N GLY A 132 -16.84 20.63 3.91
CA GLY A 132 -18.25 20.24 3.93
C GLY A 132 -18.57 19.03 3.04
N THR A 133 -17.56 18.30 2.57
CA THR A 133 -17.73 17.06 1.81
C THR A 133 -17.42 15.87 2.72
N VAL A 134 -18.34 14.91 2.77
CA VAL A 134 -18.15 13.63 3.45
C VAL A 134 -18.16 12.53 2.41
N GLU A 135 -17.06 11.79 2.33
CA GLU A 135 -16.92 10.63 1.46
C GLU A 135 -17.22 9.36 2.24
N THR A 136 -18.19 8.58 1.76
CA THR A 136 -18.51 7.27 2.35
C THR A 136 -17.98 6.17 1.44
N LEU A 137 -17.14 5.30 1.99
CA LEU A 137 -16.51 4.21 1.26
C LEU A 137 -16.96 2.88 1.85
N ARG A 138 -17.27 1.90 1.00
CA ARG A 138 -17.36 0.50 1.43
C ARG A 138 -15.96 -0.04 1.66
N MET A 139 -15.76 -0.90 2.64
CA MET A 139 -14.47 -1.47 2.99
C MET A 139 -14.40 -2.95 2.60
N THR A 140 -13.23 -3.38 2.14
CA THR A 140 -12.86 -4.80 2.06
C THR A 140 -12.67 -5.41 3.46
N GLY A 141 -12.24 -6.67 3.54
CA GLY A 141 -11.92 -7.33 4.82
C GLY A 141 -10.76 -6.63 5.49
N ASP A 142 -9.65 -6.58 4.76
CA ASP A 142 -8.39 -6.01 5.21
C ASP A 142 -8.53 -4.53 5.54
N ALA A 143 -9.23 -3.74 4.70
CA ALA A 143 -9.52 -2.33 4.96
C ALA A 143 -10.29 -2.08 6.27
N THR A 144 -11.12 -3.03 6.71
CA THR A 144 -11.85 -2.92 7.98
C THR A 144 -10.91 -3.08 9.17
N GLU A 145 -9.96 -4.01 9.08
CA GLU A 145 -8.94 -4.20 10.12
C GLU A 145 -7.95 -3.04 10.16
N ASP A 146 -7.55 -2.57 8.98
CA ASP A 146 -6.73 -1.38 8.79
C ASP A 146 -7.36 -0.15 9.43
N ALA A 147 -8.64 0.12 9.16
CA ALA A 147 -9.37 1.21 9.79
C ALA A 147 -9.40 1.07 11.32
N ALA A 148 -9.62 -0.14 11.86
CA ALA A 148 -9.60 -0.38 13.29
C ALA A 148 -8.20 -0.13 13.91
N ARG A 149 -7.12 -0.45 13.20
CA ARG A 149 -5.73 -0.14 13.61
C ARG A 149 -5.44 1.35 13.55
N ALA A 150 -5.79 2.00 12.44
CA ALA A 150 -5.51 3.42 12.17
C ALA A 150 -6.25 4.39 13.10
N THR A 151 -7.38 3.96 13.67
CA THR A 151 -8.26 4.83 14.45
C THR A 151 -8.37 4.44 15.93
N GLY A 152 -7.90 3.24 16.30
CA GLY A 152 -8.05 2.68 17.64
C GLY A 152 -9.47 2.14 17.88
N LYS A 153 -9.57 0.90 18.36
CA LYS A 153 -10.88 0.26 18.63
C LYS A 153 -11.68 1.06 19.66
N GLY A 154 -12.88 1.50 19.29
CA GLY A 154 -13.79 2.30 20.09
C GLY A 154 -13.51 3.81 20.12
N THR A 155 -12.47 4.28 19.42
CA THR A 155 -12.09 5.70 19.32
C THR A 155 -12.11 6.21 17.90
N GLU A 156 -12.89 5.57 17.03
CA GLU A 156 -12.75 5.72 15.58
C GLU A 156 -13.05 7.15 15.10
N LYS A 157 -13.97 7.82 15.79
CA LYS A 157 -14.42 9.17 15.44
C LYS A 157 -13.33 10.19 15.72
N ALA A 158 -13.16 11.12 14.78
CA ALA A 158 -12.14 12.18 14.79
C ALA A 158 -10.70 11.75 14.48
N ALA A 159 -10.44 10.46 14.24
CA ALA A 159 -9.14 10.02 13.73
C ALA A 159 -8.87 10.61 12.34
N LYS A 160 -7.64 11.04 12.08
CA LYS A 160 -7.21 11.47 10.74
C LYS A 160 -6.71 10.27 9.97
N VAL A 161 -7.23 10.05 8.78
CA VAL A 161 -6.89 8.88 7.95
C VAL A 161 -6.64 9.26 6.50
N THR A 162 -5.89 8.40 5.82
CA THR A 162 -5.85 8.30 4.36
C THR A 162 -6.48 6.98 3.96
N ALA A 163 -7.48 7.00 3.08
CA ALA A 163 -8.09 5.80 2.51
C ALA A 163 -7.81 5.73 1.00
N TYR A 164 -7.46 4.52 0.55
CA TYR A 164 -7.13 4.21 -0.84
C TYR A 164 -8.22 3.30 -1.40
N TYR A 165 -8.87 3.71 -2.49
CA TYR A 165 -10.13 3.12 -2.93
C TYR A 165 -10.25 3.04 -4.44
N THR A 166 -11.00 2.07 -4.95
CA THR A 166 -11.42 2.03 -6.36
C THR A 166 -12.84 2.56 -6.53
N VAL A 167 -13.18 2.98 -7.74
CA VAL A 167 -14.56 3.30 -8.15
C VAL A 167 -14.97 2.35 -9.25
N ASP A 168 -15.97 1.50 -8.98
CA ASP A 168 -16.57 0.63 -9.98
C ASP A 168 -18.08 0.88 -10.05
N ALA A 169 -18.59 1.17 -11.25
CA ALA A 169 -19.99 1.55 -11.49
C ALA A 169 -20.53 2.60 -10.49
N GLY A 170 -19.69 3.58 -10.12
CA GLY A 170 -20.02 4.64 -9.16
C GLY A 170 -19.93 4.23 -7.68
N LYS A 171 -19.60 2.97 -7.36
CA LYS A 171 -19.42 2.48 -6.00
C LYS A 171 -17.96 2.63 -5.58
N LYS A 172 -17.73 3.32 -4.46
CA LYS A 172 -16.40 3.53 -3.90
C LYS A 172 -16.05 2.41 -2.89
N THR A 173 -14.97 1.69 -3.14
CA THR A 173 -14.51 0.60 -2.26
C THR A 173 -13.09 0.86 -1.78
N ALA A 174 -12.92 1.15 -0.50
CA ALA A 174 -11.62 1.23 0.17
C ALA A 174 -11.00 -0.16 0.32
N HIS A 175 -9.76 -0.27 -0.13
CA HIS A 175 -8.93 -1.47 -0.02
C HIS A 175 -7.89 -1.34 1.09
N PHE A 176 -7.47 -0.11 1.37
CA PHE A 176 -6.46 0.19 2.38
C PHE A 176 -6.79 1.49 3.12
N VAL A 177 -6.59 1.50 4.44
CA VAL A 177 -6.79 2.67 5.31
C VAL A 177 -5.59 2.82 6.26
N GLU A 178 -4.97 3.99 6.30
CA GLU A 178 -3.87 4.27 7.22
C GLU A 178 -4.13 5.53 8.03
N GLN A 179 -3.48 5.63 9.19
CA GLN A 179 -3.49 6.85 9.98
C GLN A 179 -2.74 7.95 9.21
N ALA A 180 -3.33 9.15 9.14
CA ALA A 180 -2.67 10.31 8.56
C ALA A 180 -1.95 11.09 9.68
N PHE A 181 -0.63 11.26 9.54
CA PHE A 181 0.20 12.10 10.41
C PHE A 181 0.02 13.59 10.11
#